data_AF-A0A8T4K5G7-F1
#
_entry.id   AF-A0A8T4K5G7-F1
#
_cell.length_a   1.000
_cell.length_b   1.000
_cell.length_c   1.000
_cell.angle_alpha   90.00
_cell.angle_beta   90.00
_cell.angle_gamma   90.00
#
_symmetry.space_group_name_H-M   'P 1'
#
loop_
_entity.id
_entity.type
_entity.pdbx_description
1 polymer ?
#
loop_
_entity_poly.entity_id
_entity_poly.type
_entity_poly.pdbx_seq_one_letter_code
_entity_poly.pdbx_strand_id
1 'polypeptide(L)'
;MRRKIMTAVLAAFMVLGLSGCQKESAAAVQAQNQETGSSQAETEAETVEPAPSENASQAEAPADGANALIVYFSWSGNTESVAKEIQAQTGADLFEIVPAEPYTEDYNALLEIAQEEQASDARPAISGEVENFEKYDVVYFGYPKMEYGFLCV
;
A
#
# COMPACT_ATOMS: atom_id res chain seq x y z
N MET A 1 -31.63 13.05 -38.01
CA MET A 1 -30.54 13.75 -38.72
C MET A 1 -29.16 13.60 -38.05
N ARG A 2 -28.93 12.59 -37.20
CA ARG A 2 -27.67 12.36 -36.46
C ARG A 2 -26.81 11.19 -36.98
N ARG A 3 -27.13 10.66 -38.18
CA ARG A 3 -26.44 9.50 -38.77
C ARG A 3 -25.70 9.81 -40.09
N LYS A 4 -25.73 11.07 -40.55
CA LYS A 4 -25.07 11.52 -41.79
C LYS A 4 -23.89 12.48 -41.55
N ILE A 5 -23.61 12.85 -40.30
CA ILE A 5 -22.54 13.79 -39.93
C ILE A 5 -21.27 13.03 -39.49
N MET A 6 -21.39 11.74 -39.15
CA MET A 6 -20.28 10.93 -38.62
C MET A 6 -19.32 10.38 -39.68
N THR A 7 -19.64 10.50 -40.97
CA THR A 7 -18.78 10.05 -42.08
C THR A 7 -17.96 11.17 -42.73
N ALA A 8 -18.09 12.42 -42.28
CA ALA A 8 -17.41 13.57 -42.89
C ALA A 8 -16.14 14.03 -42.14
N VAL A 9 -15.86 13.50 -40.95
CA VAL A 9 -14.71 13.94 -40.11
C VAL A 9 -13.49 13.00 -40.23
N LEU A 10 -13.65 11.83 -40.84
CA LEU A 10 -12.61 10.79 -40.90
C LEU A 10 -11.70 10.86 -42.15
N ALA A 11 -11.66 11.99 -42.86
CA ALA A 11 -10.89 12.13 -44.11
C ALA A 11 -10.05 13.42 -44.21
N ALA A 12 -9.79 14.12 -43.10
CA ALA A 12 -9.10 15.42 -43.11
C ALA A 12 -7.76 15.45 -42.32
N PHE A 13 -7.22 14.30 -41.90
CA PHE A 13 -6.01 14.24 -41.06
C PHE A 13 -4.79 13.57 -41.73
N MET A 14 -4.72 13.62 -43.06
CA MET A 14 -3.52 13.20 -43.77
C MET A 14 -3.08 14.30 -44.73
N VAL A 15 -1.84 14.77 -44.51
CA VAL A 15 -0.99 15.65 -45.33
C VAL A 15 -0.78 17.03 -44.72
N LEU A 16 0.50 17.42 -44.70
CA LEU A 16 1.15 18.67 -44.24
C LEU A 16 1.65 18.62 -42.79
N GLY A 17 2.94 18.56 -42.46
CA GLY A 17 4.16 18.69 -43.27
C GLY A 17 5.34 18.93 -42.32
N LEU A 18 6.47 18.30 -42.61
CA LEU A 18 7.76 18.46 -41.95
C LEU A 18 8.28 19.90 -42.06
N SER A 19 8.72 20.49 -40.95
CA SER A 19 9.78 21.51 -40.90
C SER A 19 10.22 21.73 -39.45
N GLY A 20 11.28 21.04 -39.05
CA GLY A 20 12.03 21.31 -37.84
C GLY A 20 13.21 22.26 -38.10
N CYS A 21 13.68 22.88 -37.02
CA CYS A 21 14.74 23.89 -36.86
C CYS A 21 14.33 25.34 -37.20
N GLN A 22 14.38 26.24 -36.20
CA GLN A 22 15.42 27.28 -36.14
C GLN A 22 15.33 28.11 -34.82
N LYS A 23 16.48 28.18 -34.11
CA LYS A 23 17.04 29.26 -33.24
C LYS A 23 16.23 29.90 -32.10
N GLU A 24 16.72 29.61 -30.89
CA GLU A 24 17.32 30.53 -29.91
C GLU A 24 17.37 32.05 -30.25
N SER A 25 16.77 32.88 -29.38
CA SER A 25 17.50 33.85 -28.52
C SER A 25 16.55 34.82 -27.77
N ALA A 26 16.83 34.92 -26.46
CA ALA A 26 16.60 35.98 -25.46
C ALA A 26 15.80 37.26 -25.81
N ALA A 27 14.86 37.62 -24.92
CA ALA A 27 14.97 38.74 -23.96
C ALA A 27 13.63 39.46 -23.67
N ALA A 28 13.32 39.55 -22.37
CA ALA A 28 12.64 40.65 -21.64
C ALA A 28 11.19 41.04 -22.00
N VAL A 29 10.29 41.01 -21.00
CA VAL A 29 9.78 42.19 -20.24
C VAL A 29 8.51 41.82 -19.45
N GLN A 30 8.64 41.98 -18.13
CA GLN A 30 7.72 42.34 -17.05
C GLN A 30 6.18 42.35 -17.21
N ALA A 31 5.54 41.66 -16.24
CA ALA A 31 4.52 42.11 -15.29
C ALA A 31 3.27 42.88 -15.77
N GLN A 32 2.07 42.31 -15.54
CA GLN A 32 1.19 42.69 -14.41
C GLN A 32 -0.24 42.10 -14.55
N ASN A 33 -0.73 41.71 -13.37
CA ASN A 33 -2.09 41.83 -12.84
C ASN A 33 -3.18 40.78 -13.06
N GLN A 34 -3.86 40.58 -11.92
CA GLN A 34 -4.91 39.64 -11.55
C GLN A 34 -6.24 39.92 -12.27
N GLU A 35 -7.07 38.89 -12.42
CA GLU A 35 -8.34 38.77 -11.69
C GLU A 35 -9.02 37.39 -11.92
N THR A 36 -9.36 36.77 -10.79
CA THR A 36 -10.62 36.07 -10.47
C THR A 36 -11.36 35.33 -11.59
N GLY A 37 -11.31 33.98 -11.51
CA GLY A 37 -12.23 33.10 -12.21
C GLY A 37 -12.64 31.93 -11.30
N SER A 38 -13.87 31.99 -10.79
CA SER A 38 -14.55 30.86 -10.16
C SER A 38 -14.79 29.76 -11.20
N SER A 39 -14.37 28.53 -10.93
CA SER A 39 -15.08 27.34 -11.41
C SER A 39 -14.72 26.11 -10.61
N GLN A 40 -15.76 25.38 -10.24
CA GLN A 40 -15.76 24.13 -9.49
C GLN A 40 -14.93 23.04 -10.16
N ALA A 41 -14.24 22.24 -9.35
CA ALA A 41 -13.98 20.84 -9.68
C ALA A 41 -14.59 20.00 -8.54
N GLU A 42 -15.78 19.48 -8.81
CA GLU A 42 -16.34 18.35 -8.09
C GLU A 42 -15.48 17.11 -8.38
N THR A 43 -15.24 16.36 -7.30
CA THR A 43 -15.40 14.90 -7.22
C THR A 43 -14.64 14.05 -8.23
N GLU A 44 -13.67 13.28 -7.71
CA GLU A 44 -13.80 11.82 -7.76
C GLU A 44 -12.95 11.19 -6.65
N ALA A 45 -13.67 10.63 -5.67
CA ALA A 45 -13.13 9.70 -4.70
C ALA A 45 -12.78 8.42 -5.43
N GLU A 46 -11.49 8.19 -5.62
CA GLU A 46 -11.00 6.93 -6.17
C GLU A 46 -11.11 5.86 -5.08
N THR A 47 -12.22 5.14 -5.14
CA THR A 47 -12.44 3.90 -4.39
C THR A 47 -11.52 2.85 -5.00
N VAL A 48 -10.34 2.67 -4.42
CA VAL A 48 -9.48 1.54 -4.76
C VAL A 48 -10.11 0.30 -4.13
N GLU A 49 -10.81 -0.48 -4.96
CA GLU A 49 -11.30 -1.80 -4.60
C GLU A 49 -10.11 -2.72 -4.30
N PRO A 50 -9.97 -3.27 -3.08
CA PRO A 50 -8.95 -4.28 -2.83
C PRO A 50 -9.32 -5.57 -3.57
N ALA A 51 -8.48 -5.98 -4.51
CA ALA A 51 -8.58 -7.28 -5.17
C ALA A 51 -8.51 -8.41 -4.11
N PRO A 52 -9.36 -9.45 -4.21
CA PRO A 52 -9.33 -10.56 -3.26
C PRO A 52 -8.01 -11.32 -3.41
N SER A 53 -7.25 -11.42 -2.31
CA SER A 53 -6.16 -12.39 -2.20
C SER A 53 -6.78 -13.77 -2.05
N GLU A 54 -6.96 -14.49 -3.17
CA GLU A 54 -7.33 -15.90 -3.18
C GLU A 54 -6.16 -16.78 -2.72
N ASN A 55 -5.81 -16.70 -1.44
CA ASN A 55 -5.22 -17.82 -0.74
C ASN A 55 -5.59 -17.74 0.75
N ALA A 56 -6.90 -17.84 1.01
CA ALA A 56 -7.37 -18.25 2.32
C ALA A 56 -7.07 -19.75 2.47
N SER A 57 -5.80 -20.08 2.75
CA SER A 57 -5.50 -21.36 3.38
C SER A 57 -6.32 -21.37 4.65
N GLN A 58 -7.28 -22.29 4.75
CA GLN A 58 -8.08 -22.46 5.95
C GLN A 58 -7.10 -22.72 7.09
N ALA A 59 -6.91 -21.72 7.94
CA ALA A 59 -6.27 -21.89 9.22
C ALA A 59 -7.18 -22.83 9.99
N GLU A 60 -6.79 -24.10 10.07
CA GLU A 60 -7.52 -25.07 10.87
C GLU A 60 -7.48 -24.57 12.33
N ALA A 61 -8.64 -24.55 12.97
CA ALA A 61 -8.71 -24.24 14.40
C ALA A 61 -7.84 -25.27 15.14
N PRO A 62 -7.15 -24.87 16.22
CA PRO A 62 -6.33 -25.80 16.98
C PRO A 62 -7.20 -26.97 17.43
N ALA A 63 -6.62 -28.18 17.46
CA ALA A 63 -7.30 -29.33 18.06
C ALA A 63 -7.71 -28.99 19.50
N ASP A 64 -8.83 -29.55 19.96
CA ASP A 64 -9.36 -29.28 21.29
C ASP A 64 -8.30 -29.60 22.36
N GLY A 65 -7.88 -28.58 23.11
CA GLY A 65 -6.80 -28.66 24.13
C GLY A 65 -5.38 -28.31 23.67
N ALA A 66 -5.15 -27.92 22.40
CA ALA A 66 -3.85 -27.42 21.93
C ALA A 66 -3.60 -25.98 22.41
N ASN A 67 -2.38 -25.69 22.88
CA ASN A 67 -1.99 -24.33 23.24
C ASN A 67 -1.62 -23.55 21.98
N ALA A 68 -2.36 -22.48 21.70
CA ALA A 68 -2.11 -21.64 20.53
C ALA A 68 -1.55 -20.27 20.94
N LEU A 69 -0.64 -19.74 20.11
CA LEU A 69 -0.11 -18.39 20.18
C LEU A 69 -0.43 -17.64 18.88
N ILE A 70 -0.86 -16.41 18.99
CA ILE A 70 -0.98 -15.47 17.88
C ILE A 70 0.17 -14.47 17.99
N VAL A 71 1.08 -14.53 17.03
CA VAL A 71 2.19 -13.57 16.88
C VAL A 71 1.84 -12.64 15.72
N TYR A 72 1.86 -11.33 15.92
CA TYR A 72 1.57 -10.40 14.83
C TYR A 72 2.43 -9.14 14.83
N PHE A 73 2.68 -8.59 13.65
CA PHE A 73 3.16 -7.22 13.46
C PHE A 73 2.04 -6.35 12.85
N SER A 74 1.90 -5.11 13.30
CA SER A 74 0.89 -4.17 12.81
C SER A 74 1.42 -2.75 12.79
N TRP A 75 1.54 -2.16 11.60
CA TRP A 75 1.92 -0.74 11.48
C TRP A 75 0.72 0.21 11.66
N SER A 76 -0.39 -0.07 10.96
CA SER A 76 -1.57 0.80 10.93
C SER A 76 -2.79 0.26 11.70
N GLY A 77 -2.64 -0.81 12.49
CA GLY A 77 -3.71 -1.40 13.31
C GLY A 77 -4.60 -2.45 12.63
N ASN A 78 -4.46 -2.65 11.32
CA ASN A 78 -5.30 -3.62 10.60
C ASN A 78 -5.03 -5.07 11.03
N THR A 79 -3.75 -5.48 11.06
CA THR A 79 -3.37 -6.83 11.48
C THR A 79 -3.69 -7.06 12.96
N GLU A 80 -3.50 -6.05 13.81
CA GLU A 80 -3.88 -6.10 15.22
C GLU A 80 -5.37 -6.40 15.40
N SER A 81 -6.24 -5.73 14.62
CA SER A 81 -7.69 -5.94 14.68
C SER A 81 -8.06 -7.39 14.34
N VAL A 82 -7.42 -7.98 13.33
CA VAL A 82 -7.62 -9.38 12.95
C VAL A 82 -7.06 -10.33 14.02
N ALA A 83 -5.87 -10.05 14.56
CA ALA A 83 -5.26 -10.87 15.59
C ALA A 83 -6.11 -10.92 16.88
N LYS A 84 -6.67 -9.78 17.29
CA LYS A 84 -7.61 -9.70 18.41
C LYS A 84 -8.92 -10.45 18.15
N GLU A 85 -9.42 -10.42 16.93
CA GLU A 85 -10.61 -11.20 16.55
C GLU A 85 -10.34 -12.71 16.63
N ILE A 86 -9.18 -13.17 16.13
CA ILE A 86 -8.77 -14.58 16.26
C ILE A 86 -8.60 -14.95 17.74
N GLN A 87 -7.97 -14.09 18.55
CA GLN A 87 -7.87 -14.30 19.99
C GLN A 87 -9.24 -14.43 20.64
N ALA A 88 -10.19 -13.55 20.32
CA ALA A 88 -11.53 -13.58 20.89
C ALA A 88 -12.29 -14.87 20.55
N GLN A 89 -12.07 -15.44 19.37
CA GLN A 89 -12.71 -16.69 18.93
C GLN A 89 -12.02 -17.95 19.48
N THR A 90 -10.71 -17.91 19.71
CA THR A 90 -9.91 -19.10 20.05
C THR A 90 -9.47 -19.17 21.51
N GLY A 91 -9.42 -18.03 22.20
CA GLY A 91 -8.81 -17.90 23.53
C GLY A 91 -7.28 -18.03 23.53
N ALA A 92 -6.63 -17.97 22.37
CA ALA A 92 -5.18 -18.09 22.24
C ALA A 92 -4.43 -16.94 22.90
N ASP A 93 -3.18 -17.21 23.31
CA ASP A 93 -2.28 -16.16 23.77
C ASP A 93 -1.94 -15.21 22.60
N LEU A 94 -1.63 -13.96 22.91
CA LEU A 94 -1.37 -12.92 21.91
C LEU A 94 -0.02 -12.25 22.21
N PHE A 95 0.81 -12.13 21.18
CA PHE A 95 2.09 -11.43 21.24
C PHE A 95 2.23 -10.49 20.04
N GLU A 96 2.47 -9.21 20.32
CA GLU A 96 2.75 -8.21 19.30
C GLU A 96 4.26 -8.08 19.08
N ILE A 97 4.68 -8.22 17.84
CA ILE A 97 6.02 -7.88 17.39
C ILE A 97 6.10 -6.36 17.31
N VAL A 98 6.81 -5.76 18.25
CA VAL A 98 7.07 -4.31 18.27
C VAL A 98 8.53 -4.09 17.87
N PRO A 99 8.83 -3.31 16.81
CA PRO A 99 10.20 -2.92 16.49
C PRO A 99 10.90 -2.25 17.68
N ALA A 100 12.19 -2.49 17.88
CA ALA A 100 12.98 -1.80 18.89
C ALA A 100 13.08 -0.29 18.59
N GLU A 101 13.23 0.05 17.31
CA GLU A 101 13.11 1.40 16.79
C GLU A 101 11.78 1.52 16.03
N PRO A 102 10.81 2.31 16.51
CA PRO A 102 9.50 2.42 15.86
C PRO A 102 9.61 2.93 14.43
N TYR A 103 8.85 2.31 13.51
CA TYR A 103 8.72 2.82 12.16
C TYR A 103 8.02 4.18 12.13
N THR A 104 8.37 4.98 11.14
CA THR A 104 7.72 6.26 10.84
C THR A 104 6.22 6.08 10.54
N GLU A 105 5.43 7.10 10.83
CA GLU A 105 4.01 7.16 10.46
C GLU A 105 3.80 7.68 9.02
N ASP A 106 4.84 8.22 8.38
CA ASP A 106 4.78 8.63 6.98
C ASP A 106 4.94 7.41 6.06
N TYR A 107 3.90 7.12 5.27
CA TYR A 107 3.87 5.96 4.40
C TYR A 107 5.00 5.95 3.36
N ASN A 108 5.31 7.10 2.74
CA ASN A 108 6.32 7.15 1.69
C ASN A 108 7.72 6.91 2.27
N ALA A 109 8.01 7.52 3.42
CA ALA A 109 9.26 7.27 4.14
C ALA A 109 9.37 5.81 4.61
N LEU A 110 8.26 5.20 5.05
CA LEU A 110 8.23 3.77 5.39
C LEU A 110 8.56 2.89 4.18
N LEU A 111 8.04 3.23 2.99
CA LEU A 111 8.33 2.50 1.76
C LEU A 111 9.82 2.52 1.40
N GLU A 112 10.46 3.68 1.55
CA GLU A 112 11.91 3.81 1.34
C GLU A 112 12.71 2.95 2.33
N ILE A 113 12.35 3.00 3.61
CA ILE A 113 12.97 2.16 4.65
C ILE A 113 12.79 0.66 4.33
N ALA A 114 11.57 0.23 4.01
CA ALA A 114 11.26 -1.16 3.74
C ALA A 114 12.02 -1.70 2.50
N GLN A 115 12.19 -0.87 1.46
CA GLN A 115 13.00 -1.23 0.29
C GLN A 115 14.48 -1.39 0.63
N GLU A 116 15.04 -0.49 1.45
CA GLU A 116 16.44 -0.58 1.88
C GLU A 116 16.68 -1.80 2.76
N GLU A 117 15.79 -2.07 3.72
CA GLU A 117 15.84 -3.25 4.57
C GLU A 117 15.76 -4.55 3.77
N GLN A 118 14.87 -4.61 2.78
CA GLN A 118 14.78 -5.77 1.89
C GLN A 118 16.05 -5.94 1.04
N ALA A 119 16.57 -4.85 0.47
CA ALA A 119 17.76 -4.89 -0.38
C ALA A 119 19.03 -5.29 0.40
N SER A 120 19.07 -4.99 1.69
CA SER A 120 20.19 -5.30 2.59
C SER A 120 20.02 -6.60 3.38
N ASP A 121 18.91 -7.32 3.19
CA ASP A 121 18.52 -8.49 4.00
C ASP A 121 18.53 -8.16 5.51
N ALA A 122 18.09 -6.95 5.86
CA ALA A 122 18.04 -6.50 7.24
C ALA A 122 17.07 -7.34 8.08
N ARG A 123 17.40 -7.50 9.36
CA ARG A 123 16.51 -8.07 10.38
C ARG A 123 16.41 -7.06 11.53
N PRO A 124 15.44 -6.13 11.44
CA PRO A 124 15.24 -5.11 12.47
C PRO A 124 15.09 -5.77 13.84
N ALA A 125 15.75 -5.21 14.86
CA ALA A 125 15.62 -5.70 16.22
C ALA A 125 14.17 -5.46 16.71
N ILE A 126 13.65 -6.39 17.51
CA ILE A 126 12.33 -6.28 18.11
C ILE A 126 12.44 -6.09 19.62
N SER A 127 11.40 -5.51 20.20
CA SER A 127 11.24 -5.38 21.63
C SER A 127 10.52 -6.60 22.18
N GLY A 128 11.06 -7.16 23.27
CA GLY A 128 10.46 -8.30 23.97
C GLY A 128 10.75 -9.65 23.32
N GLU A 129 10.25 -10.68 23.98
CA GLU A 129 10.37 -12.08 23.56
C GLU A 129 9.16 -12.86 24.08
N VAL A 130 8.91 -14.01 23.45
CA VAL A 130 7.86 -14.92 23.92
C VAL A 130 8.46 -15.87 24.94
N GLU A 131 8.03 -15.74 26.20
CA GLU A 131 8.46 -16.64 27.27
C GLU A 131 7.84 -18.05 27.11
N ASN A 132 8.65 -19.08 27.34
CA ASN A 132 8.24 -20.50 27.27
C ASN A 132 7.61 -20.86 25.90
N PHE A 133 8.20 -20.41 24.80
CA PHE A 133 7.69 -20.63 23.44
C PHE A 133 7.41 -22.11 23.13
N GLU A 134 8.15 -23.03 23.75
CA GLU A 134 8.00 -24.47 23.62
C GLU A 134 6.65 -25.04 24.11
N LYS A 135 5.84 -24.26 24.84
CA LYS A 135 4.51 -24.71 25.32
C LYS A 135 3.43 -24.68 24.24
N TYR A 136 3.68 -23.98 23.14
CA TYR A 136 2.69 -23.76 22.08
C TYR A 136 2.81 -24.82 20.99
N ASP A 137 1.67 -25.42 20.66
CA ASP A 137 1.55 -26.42 19.60
C ASP A 137 1.29 -25.76 18.24
N VAL A 138 0.62 -24.61 18.26
CA VAL A 138 0.20 -23.86 17.07
C VAL A 138 0.61 -22.40 17.23
N VAL A 139 1.25 -21.85 16.20
CA VAL A 139 1.59 -20.43 16.12
C VAL A 139 0.94 -19.83 14.88
N TYR A 140 -0.01 -18.93 15.09
CA TYR A 140 -0.53 -18.06 14.05
C TYR A 140 0.42 -16.89 13.86
N PHE A 141 0.79 -16.62 12.61
CA PHE A 141 1.71 -15.54 12.28
C PHE A 141 1.02 -14.51 11.37
N GLY A 142 0.82 -13.29 11.87
CA GLY A 142 0.10 -12.22 11.19
C GLY A 142 1.00 -11.04 10.84
N TYR A 143 0.94 -10.57 9.60
CA TYR A 143 1.66 -9.38 9.17
C TYR A 143 0.90 -8.69 8.01
N PRO A 144 1.05 -7.36 7.83
CA PRO A 144 0.41 -6.68 6.73
C PRO A 144 1.01 -7.15 5.39
N LYS A 145 0.22 -7.13 4.32
CA LYS A 145 0.80 -7.30 2.98
C LYS A 145 1.44 -5.98 2.56
N MET A 146 2.76 -5.95 2.45
CA MET A 146 3.48 -4.83 1.82
C MET A 146 3.70 -5.10 0.33
N GLU A 147 3.72 -4.04 -0.48
CA GLU A 147 3.89 -4.10 -1.94
C GLU A 147 5.22 -4.77 -2.35
N TYR A 148 6.27 -4.58 -1.56
CA TYR A 148 7.59 -5.17 -1.77
C TYR A 148 7.80 -6.50 -1.03
N GLY A 149 6.83 -6.95 -0.24
CA GLY A 149 6.89 -8.17 0.57
C GLY A 149 7.73 -8.01 1.84
N PHE A 150 7.28 -8.64 2.94
CA PHE A 150 8.10 -8.81 4.14
C PHE A 150 9.00 -10.03 3.95
N LEU A 151 10.28 -9.82 3.63
CA LEU A 151 11.32 -10.84 3.85
C LEU A 151 11.95 -10.74 5.25
N CYS A 152 11.46 -9.80 6.07
CA CYS A 152 12.15 -9.34 7.28
C CYS A 152 11.46 -9.73 8.60
N VAL A 153 10.53 -10.69 8.58
CA VAL A 153 10.03 -11.35 9.80
C VAL A 153 10.43 -12.82 9.80
#